data_AF-A0A255DTS2-F1
#
_entry.id   AF-A0A255DTS2-F1
#
_cell.length_a   1.000
_cell.length_b   1.000
_cell.length_c   1.000
_cell.angle_alpha   90.00
_cell.angle_beta   90.00
_cell.angle_gamma   90.00
#
_symmetry.space_group_name_H-M   'P 1'
#
loop_
_entity.id
_entity.type
_entity.pdbx_description
1 polymer ?
#
loop_
_entity_poly.entity_id
_entity_poly.type
_entity_poly.pdbx_seq_one_letter_code
_entity_poly.pdbx_strand_id
1 'polypeptide(L)'
;MFGKHKLSQETAEAKAVVTSVELYQGGMRANWGTGFTYDVGMRVHFDDDTTADVVRRIGGMGGTDLTFTVGDIVPVRYDPRDRDKIELDEDALRAEQQRARQLSQSQVDQANQQAVRDAEARLAGTTATRPTSAPDPDPDQLDALVKLDDLHRSGALTDAEFEAAVHRLQGS
;
A
#
# COMPACT_ATOMS: atom_id res chain seq x y z
N MET A 1 -23.95 16.67 7.21
CA MET A 1 -24.51 15.41 7.74
C MET A 1 -24.88 14.57 6.54
N PHE A 2 -24.06 13.60 6.15
CA PHE A 2 -24.51 12.59 5.19
C PHE A 2 -25.56 11.76 5.92
N GLY A 3 -26.81 11.88 5.47
CA GLY A 3 -27.90 11.12 6.01
C GLY A 3 -27.53 9.66 5.93
N LYS A 4 -27.57 8.98 7.09
CA LYS A 4 -27.55 7.52 7.17
C LYS A 4 -28.80 7.02 6.45
N HIS A 5 -28.78 7.01 5.12
CA HIS A 5 -29.66 6.13 4.37
C HIS A 5 -29.15 4.74 4.72
N LYS A 6 -29.64 4.21 5.84
CA LYS A 6 -29.37 2.84 6.23
C LYS A 6 -29.75 2.02 5.01
N LEU A 7 -28.74 1.43 4.37
CA LEU A 7 -28.99 0.32 3.47
C LEU A 7 -29.95 -0.62 4.22
N SER A 8 -30.96 -1.08 3.48
CA SER A 8 -31.89 -2.13 3.88
C SER A 8 -31.12 -3.21 4.66
N GLN A 9 -31.68 -3.80 5.73
CA GLN A 9 -30.99 -4.83 6.55
C GLN A 9 -30.42 -6.02 5.75
N GLU A 10 -30.76 -6.14 4.48
CA GLU A 10 -30.33 -7.14 3.54
C GLU A 10 -29.33 -6.52 2.54
N THR A 11 -28.09 -6.31 2.99
CA THR A 11 -26.97 -5.91 2.12
C THR A 11 -26.19 -7.13 1.67
N ALA A 12 -25.79 -7.17 0.40
CA ALA A 12 -24.82 -8.13 -0.11
C ALA A 12 -23.42 -7.51 -0.18
N GLU A 13 -22.40 -8.36 -0.04
CA GLU A 13 -20.99 -7.97 -0.15
C GLU A 13 -20.49 -8.17 -1.58
N ALA A 14 -19.69 -7.24 -2.07
CA ALA A 14 -19.03 -7.31 -3.37
C ALA A 14 -17.62 -6.71 -3.29
N LYS A 15 -16.86 -6.83 -4.37
CA LYS A 15 -15.53 -6.22 -4.50
C LYS A 15 -15.57 -5.17 -5.60
N ALA A 16 -14.85 -4.08 -5.39
CA ALA A 16 -14.69 -3.05 -6.40
C ALA A 16 -13.22 -2.76 -6.65
N VAL A 17 -12.88 -2.47 -7.90
CA VAL A 17 -11.54 -1.99 -8.28
C VAL A 17 -11.60 -0.48 -8.41
N VAL A 18 -10.71 0.24 -7.73
CA VAL A 18 -10.61 1.70 -7.87
C VAL A 18 -10.10 2.04 -9.26
N THR A 19 -10.84 2.83 -10.01
CA THR A 19 -10.53 3.24 -11.39
C THR A 19 -10.09 4.70 -11.49
N SER A 20 -10.51 5.56 -10.55
CA SER A 20 -10.03 6.94 -10.46
C SER A 20 -10.07 7.43 -9.01
N VAL A 21 -9.18 8.36 -8.68
CA VAL A 21 -9.16 9.05 -7.39
C VAL A 21 -8.92 10.53 -7.66
N GLU A 22 -9.92 11.34 -7.42
CA GLU A 22 -9.85 12.79 -7.57
C GLU A 22 -9.94 13.45 -6.20
N LEU A 23 -8.93 14.23 -5.83
CA LEU A 23 -8.97 15.00 -4.61
C LEU A 23 -9.96 16.17 -4.78
N TYR A 24 -11.07 16.11 -4.06
CA TYR A 24 -12.03 17.19 -4.01
C TYR A 24 -11.49 18.31 -3.10
N GLN A 25 -10.80 19.29 -3.70
CA GLN A 25 -10.42 20.53 -3.03
C GLN A 25 -11.64 21.45 -2.90
N GLY A 26 -12.60 21.05 -2.06
CA GLY A 26 -13.66 21.94 -1.60
C GLY A 26 -13.03 23.06 -0.78
N GLY A 27 -13.08 24.30 -1.30
CA GLY A 27 -12.33 25.46 -0.81
C GLY A 27 -12.17 25.54 0.70
N MET A 28 -10.90 25.72 1.14
CA MET A 28 -10.50 25.89 2.53
C MET A 28 -11.38 26.92 3.23
N ARG A 29 -12.36 26.48 4.01
CA ARG A 29 -13.04 27.34 4.98
C ARG A 29 -12.19 27.35 6.24
N ALA A 30 -11.66 28.53 6.57
CA ALA A 30 -10.57 28.80 7.51
C ALA A 30 -10.74 28.34 8.97
N ASN A 31 -11.76 27.55 9.34
CA ASN A 31 -12.06 27.22 10.74
C ASN A 31 -12.51 25.76 10.98
N TRP A 32 -12.44 24.87 9.99
CA TRP A 32 -12.95 23.51 10.12
C TRP A 32 -11.84 22.54 9.66
N GLY A 33 -11.53 21.55 10.49
CA GLY A 33 -10.34 20.69 10.37
C GLY A 33 -10.09 20.14 8.96
N THR A 34 -8.82 19.91 8.63
CA THR A 34 -8.29 19.40 7.37
C THR A 34 -8.75 17.96 7.09
N GLY A 35 -10.03 17.79 6.77
CA GLY A 35 -10.53 16.56 6.17
C GLY A 35 -10.40 16.65 4.66
N PHE A 36 -9.56 15.81 4.06
CA PHE A 36 -9.59 15.63 2.62
C PHE A 36 -10.86 14.87 2.24
N THR A 37 -11.49 15.31 1.17
CA THR A 37 -12.61 14.60 0.54
C THR A 37 -12.14 14.18 -0.84
N TYR A 38 -12.41 12.94 -1.23
CA TYR A 38 -12.02 12.37 -2.51
C TYR A 38 -13.27 11.94 -3.25
N ASP A 39 -13.33 12.16 -4.56
CA ASP A 39 -14.25 11.46 -5.44
C ASP A 39 -13.49 10.24 -5.98
N VAL A 40 -13.96 9.04 -5.61
CA VAL A 40 -13.34 7.77 -5.97
C VAL A 40 -14.23 7.06 -6.98
N GLY A 41 -13.74 6.92 -8.21
CA GLY A 41 -14.33 6.07 -9.23
C GLY A 41 -13.97 4.62 -8.96
N MET A 42 -14.94 3.73 -9.05
CA MET A 42 -14.80 2.31 -8.76
C MET A 42 -15.59 1.49 -9.77
N ARG A 43 -15.03 0.34 -10.15
CA ARG A 43 -15.72 -0.71 -10.92
C ARG A 43 -16.07 -1.86 -9.99
N VAL A 44 -17.36 -2.04 -9.72
CA VAL A 44 -17.88 -3.07 -8.82
C VAL A 44 -18.12 -4.35 -9.61
N HIS A 45 -17.71 -5.48 -9.05
CA HIS A 45 -17.97 -6.83 -9.56
C HIS A 45 -18.99 -7.51 -8.66
N PHE A 46 -20.14 -7.84 -9.22
CA PHE A 46 -21.21 -8.56 -8.53
C PHE A 46 -21.01 -10.08 -8.61
N ASP A 47 -21.80 -10.83 -7.85
CA ASP A 47 -21.78 -12.29 -7.77
C ASP A 47 -22.28 -12.99 -9.04
N ASP A 48 -22.99 -12.28 -9.90
CA ASP A 48 -23.49 -12.76 -11.20
C ASP A 48 -22.56 -12.43 -12.37
N ASP A 49 -21.28 -12.13 -12.09
CA ASP A 49 -20.24 -11.71 -13.04
C ASP A 49 -20.53 -10.38 -13.78
N THR A 50 -21.59 -9.66 -13.40
CA THR A 50 -21.85 -8.32 -13.96
C THR A 50 -20.99 -7.26 -13.27
N THR A 51 -20.81 -6.13 -13.96
CA THR A 51 -20.02 -5.00 -13.44
C THR A 51 -20.78 -3.68 -13.53
N ALA A 52 -20.53 -2.78 -12.58
CA ALA A 52 -21.01 -1.40 -12.64
C ALA A 52 -19.89 -0.41 -12.30
N ASP A 53 -19.79 0.67 -13.07
CA ASP A 53 -18.89 1.79 -12.77
C ASP A 53 -19.66 2.82 -11.91
N VAL A 54 -19.10 3.18 -10.76
CA VAL A 54 -19.70 4.13 -9.81
C VAL A 54 -18.66 5.13 -9.32
N VAL A 55 -19.09 6.36 -9.04
CA VAL A 55 -18.26 7.38 -8.40
C VAL A 55 -18.83 7.68 -7.02
N ARG A 56 -18.01 7.58 -5.99
CA ARG A 56 -18.40 7.87 -4.61
C ARG A 56 -17.48 8.89 -3.99
N ARG A 57 -18.10 9.87 -3.34
CA ARG A 57 -17.42 10.84 -2.52
C ARG A 57 -17.12 10.24 -1.16
N ILE A 58 -15.84 10.05 -0.85
CA ILE A 58 -15.34 9.49 0.40
C ILE A 58 -14.56 10.58 1.15
N GLY A 59 -14.79 10.70 2.47
CA GLY A 59 -14.11 11.67 3.33
C GLY A 59 -15.03 12.68 4.01
N GLY A 60 -14.43 13.55 4.84
CA GLY A 60 -15.13 14.55 5.64
C GLY A 60 -14.56 14.70 7.06
N MET A 61 -15.23 15.50 7.90
CA MET A 61 -14.80 15.81 9.27
C MET A 61 -14.61 14.61 10.21
N GLY A 62 -15.06 13.42 9.82
CA GLY A 62 -14.98 12.19 10.61
C GLY A 62 -13.68 11.41 10.46
N GLY A 63 -12.74 11.85 9.61
CA GLY A 63 -11.40 11.29 9.52
C GLY A 63 -11.40 9.81 9.12
N THR A 64 -11.67 9.53 7.85
CA THR A 64 -11.18 8.29 7.26
C THR A 64 -9.76 8.55 6.77
N ASP A 65 -8.75 8.06 7.49
CA ASP A 65 -7.35 7.93 7.01
C ASP A 65 -7.25 6.86 5.90
N LEU A 66 -8.26 6.80 5.04
CA LEU A 66 -8.33 5.89 3.91
C LEU A 66 -7.74 6.62 2.72
N THR A 67 -6.59 6.14 2.29
CA THR A 67 -5.94 6.54 1.04
C THR A 67 -6.25 5.47 0.00
N PHE A 68 -6.68 5.90 -1.18
CA PHE A 68 -6.98 5.01 -2.30
C PHE A 68 -6.00 5.27 -3.44
N THR A 69 -5.61 4.21 -4.13
CA THR A 69 -4.82 4.24 -5.36
C THR A 69 -5.61 3.55 -6.47
N VAL A 70 -5.46 4.00 -7.71
CA VAL A 70 -6.03 3.29 -8.86
C VAL A 70 -5.45 1.88 -8.93
N GLY A 71 -6.33 0.89 -9.08
CA GLY A 71 -5.99 -0.53 -9.04
C GLY A 71 -6.26 -1.21 -7.69
N ASP A 72 -6.48 -0.45 -6.62
CA ASP A 72 -6.82 -1.03 -5.31
C ASP A 72 -8.15 -1.79 -5.38
N ILE A 73 -8.21 -2.94 -4.71
CA ILE A 73 -9.44 -3.72 -4.54
C ILE A 73 -10.03 -3.38 -3.17
N VAL A 74 -11.25 -2.83 -3.17
CA VAL A 74 -11.94 -2.41 -1.95
C VAL A 74 -13.23 -3.20 -1.74
N PRO A 75 -13.56 -3.55 -0.48
CA PRO A 75 -14.84 -4.18 -0.16
C PRO A 75 -15.97 -3.14 -0.24
N VAL A 76 -17.08 -3.53 -0.86
CA VAL A 76 -18.28 -2.71 -0.98
C VAL A 76 -19.52 -3.51 -0.57
N ARG A 77 -20.54 -2.81 -0.12
CA ARG A 77 -21.88 -3.35 0.15
C ARG A 77 -22.87 -2.75 -0.81
N TYR A 78 -23.83 -3.55 -1.28
CA TYR A 78 -24.90 -3.10 -2.15
C TYR A 78 -26.26 -3.67 -1.74
N ASP A 79 -27.33 -2.99 -2.15
CA ASP A 79 -28.69 -3.54 -2.06
C ASP A 79 -28.94 -4.43 -3.30
N PRO A 80 -29.19 -5.75 -3.15
CA PRO A 80 -29.44 -6.64 -4.29
C PRO A 80 -30.66 -6.23 -5.12
N ARG A 81 -31.60 -5.50 -4.53
CA ARG A 81 -32.83 -5.01 -5.21
C ARG A 81 -32.59 -3.69 -5.94
N ASP A 82 -31.49 -3.00 -5.63
CA ASP A 82 -31.14 -1.69 -6.15
C ASP A 82 -29.61 -1.55 -6.24
N ARG A 83 -29.03 -2.04 -7.34
CA ARG A 83 -27.58 -2.11 -7.56
C ARG A 83 -26.90 -0.74 -7.69
N ASP A 84 -27.65 0.35 -7.75
CA ASP A 84 -27.09 1.71 -7.73
C ASP A 84 -26.77 2.19 -6.30
N LYS A 85 -27.30 1.50 -5.28
CA LYS A 85 -27.03 1.73 -3.87
C LYS A 85 -25.80 0.96 -3.40
N ILE A 86 -24.65 1.36 -3.90
CA ILE A 86 -23.35 0.81 -3.50
C ILE A 86 -22.68 1.73 -2.49
N GLU A 87 -22.29 1.20 -1.33
CA GLU A 87 -21.51 1.89 -0.31
C GLU A 87 -20.19 1.16 -0.07
N LEU A 88 -19.17 1.90 0.33
CA LEU A 88 -17.90 1.31 0.72
C LEU A 88 -18.06 0.61 2.07
N ASP A 89 -17.50 -0.59 2.23
CA ASP A 89 -17.46 -1.25 3.53
C ASP A 89 -16.29 -0.68 4.36
N GLU A 90 -16.53 0.47 4.98
CA GLU A 90 -15.53 1.15 5.80
C GLU A 90 -15.06 0.29 6.99
N ASP A 91 -15.93 -0.58 7.52
CA ASP A 91 -15.59 -1.46 8.64
C ASP A 91 -14.63 -2.56 8.18
N ALA A 92 -14.90 -3.18 7.03
CA ALA A 92 -14.00 -4.16 6.42
C ALA A 92 -12.65 -3.54 6.06
N LEU A 93 -12.64 -2.35 5.45
CA LEU A 93 -11.40 -1.62 5.14
C LEU A 93 -10.59 -1.30 6.38
N ARG A 94 -11.24 -0.83 7.45
CA ARG A 94 -10.55 -0.53 8.71
C ARG A 94 -9.96 -1.80 9.33
N ALA A 95 -10.69 -2.91 9.30
CA ALA A 95 -10.20 -4.20 9.79
C ALA A 95 -8.98 -4.69 8.98
N GLU A 96 -9.01 -4.53 7.66
CA GLU A 96 -7.88 -4.87 6.79
C GLU A 96 -6.66 -3.98 7.06
N GLN A 97 -6.86 -2.66 7.14
CA GLN A 97 -5.78 -1.72 7.44
C GLN A 97 -5.16 -1.99 8.82
N GLN A 98 -5.97 -2.32 9.82
CA GLN A 98 -5.48 -2.70 11.15
C GLN A 98 -4.63 -3.98 11.11
N ARG A 99 -5.06 -5.00 10.36
CA ARG A 99 -4.26 -6.23 10.17
C ARG A 99 -2.94 -5.95 9.46
N ALA A 100 -2.96 -5.15 8.39
CA ALA A 100 -1.75 -4.76 7.66
C ALA A 100 -0.77 -4.00 8.56
N ARG A 101 -1.26 -3.07 9.38
CA ARG A 101 -0.45 -2.34 10.37
C ARG A 101 0.14 -3.25 11.43
N GLN A 102 -0.61 -4.23 11.94
CA GLN A 102 -0.09 -5.19 12.92
C GLN A 102 1.03 -6.05 12.32
N LEU A 103 0.88 -6.50 11.08
CA LEU A 103 1.90 -7.28 10.39
C LEU A 103 3.17 -6.46 10.17
N SER A 104 3.06 -5.21 9.68
CA SER A 104 4.24 -4.36 9.47
C SER A 104 4.92 -3.98 10.78
N GLN A 105 4.15 -3.67 11.82
CA GLN A 105 4.68 -3.34 13.13
C GLN A 105 5.47 -4.50 13.74
N SER A 106 4.98 -5.73 13.61
CA SER A 106 5.71 -6.91 14.08
C SER A 106 7.08 -7.10 13.40
N GLN A 107 7.19 -6.78 12.11
CA GLN A 107 8.46 -6.85 11.38
C GLN A 107 9.42 -5.74 11.83
N VAL A 108 8.92 -4.52 11.99
CA VAL A 108 9.70 -3.38 12.49
C VAL A 108 10.20 -3.67 13.91
N ASP A 109 9.36 -4.22 14.78
CA ASP A 109 9.74 -4.59 16.14
C ASP A 109 10.83 -5.66 16.15
N GLN A 110 10.74 -6.67 15.28
CA GLN A 110 11.78 -7.69 15.13
C GLN A 110 13.11 -7.10 14.65
N ALA A 111 13.05 -6.22 13.63
CA ALA A 111 14.24 -5.53 13.12
C ALA A 111 14.89 -4.64 14.19
N ASN A 112 14.07 -3.91 14.95
CA ASN A 112 14.54 -3.07 16.05
C ASN A 112 15.18 -3.91 17.16
N GLN A 113 14.56 -5.03 17.55
CA GLN A 113 15.13 -5.94 18.55
C GLN A 113 16.45 -6.57 18.09
N GLN A 114 16.61 -6.85 16.80
CA GLN A 114 17.88 -7.32 16.24
C GLN A 114 18.94 -6.22 16.31
N ALA A 115 18.61 -4.99 15.90
CA ALA A 115 19.53 -3.86 15.94
C ALA A 115 20.00 -3.53 17.37
N VAL A 116 19.10 -3.63 18.36
CA VAL A 116 19.46 -3.46 19.77
C VAL A 116 20.43 -4.56 20.22
N ARG A 117 20.15 -5.84 19.93
CA ARG A 117 21.05 -6.95 20.27
C ARG A 117 22.42 -6.81 19.62
N ASP A 118 22.49 -6.39 18.37
CA ASP A 118 23.75 -6.17 17.66
C ASP A 118 24.54 -5.01 18.27
N ALA A 119 23.86 -3.92 18.67
CA ALA A 119 24.48 -2.80 19.36
C ALA A 119 24.99 -3.19 20.76
N GLU A 120 24.20 -3.95 21.52
CA GLU A 120 24.59 -4.49 22.83
C GLU A 120 25.80 -5.43 22.70
N ALA A 121 25.85 -6.30 21.69
CA ALA A 121 26.99 -7.17 21.43
C ALA A 121 28.26 -6.37 21.07
N ARG A 122 28.12 -5.27 20.31
CA ARG A 122 29.24 -4.35 20.02
C ARG A 122 29.74 -3.64 21.29
N LEU A 123 28.82 -3.22 22.17
CA LEU A 123 29.12 -2.55 23.44
C LEU A 123 29.74 -3.48 24.49
N ALA A 124 29.27 -4.74 24.57
CA ALA A 124 29.72 -5.74 25.53
C ALA A 124 31.15 -6.25 25.26
N GLY A 125 31.76 -5.86 24.15
CA GLY A 125 33.20 -5.95 23.96
C GLY A 125 33.68 -7.35 23.59
N THR A 126 33.85 -7.58 22.30
CA THR A 126 34.96 -8.39 21.80
C THR A 126 35.38 -7.81 20.46
N THR A 127 36.67 -7.52 20.33
CA THR A 127 37.37 -7.38 19.06
C THR A 127 37.12 -8.61 18.18
N ALA A 128 35.99 -8.65 17.48
CA ALA A 128 35.83 -9.46 16.30
C ALA A 128 36.32 -8.61 15.14
N THR A 129 37.55 -8.91 14.73
CA THR A 129 38.10 -8.73 13.39
C THR A 129 37.30 -7.75 12.54
N ARG A 130 37.83 -6.53 12.38
CA ARG A 130 37.56 -5.70 11.20
C ARG A 130 37.40 -6.69 10.04
N PRO A 131 36.23 -6.82 9.39
CA PRO A 131 36.17 -7.59 8.17
C PRO A 131 37.31 -7.02 7.35
N THR A 132 38.29 -7.86 7.00
CA THR A 132 39.25 -7.55 5.94
C THR A 132 38.43 -6.83 4.92
N SER A 133 38.67 -5.52 4.79
CA SER A 133 37.91 -4.65 3.93
C SER A 133 37.78 -5.43 2.64
N ALA A 134 36.56 -5.89 2.35
CA ALA A 134 36.21 -6.12 0.96
C ALA A 134 36.69 -4.84 0.27
N PRO A 135 37.47 -4.93 -0.81
CA PRO A 135 37.89 -3.75 -1.55
C PRO A 135 36.66 -2.86 -1.64
N ASP A 136 36.80 -1.59 -1.22
CA ASP A 136 35.69 -0.64 -1.30
C ASP A 136 35.03 -0.87 -2.66
N PRO A 137 33.72 -1.15 -2.70
CA PRO A 137 33.04 -1.44 -3.95
C PRO A 137 33.38 -0.28 -4.86
N ASP A 138 34.06 -0.60 -5.96
CA ASP A 138 34.46 0.38 -6.94
C ASP A 138 33.20 1.22 -7.23
N PRO A 139 33.23 2.55 -7.18
CA PRO A 139 32.07 3.38 -7.54
C PRO A 139 31.43 2.92 -8.87
N ASP A 140 32.25 2.37 -9.78
CA ASP A 140 31.80 1.77 -11.03
C ASP A 140 30.91 0.51 -10.85
N GLN A 141 31.13 -0.28 -9.78
CA GLN A 141 30.29 -1.44 -9.44
C GLN A 141 28.92 -1.01 -8.89
N LEU A 142 28.86 0.07 -8.11
CA LEU A 142 27.60 0.60 -7.61
C LEU A 142 26.75 1.16 -8.75
N ASP A 143 27.35 1.93 -9.65
CA ASP A 143 26.67 2.44 -10.84
C ASP A 143 26.20 1.30 -11.76
N ALA A 144 26.98 0.23 -11.88
CA ALA A 144 26.58 -0.96 -12.64
C ALA A 144 25.38 -1.69 -12.02
N LEU A 145 25.32 -1.80 -10.68
CA LEU A 145 24.20 -2.42 -9.97
C LEU A 145 22.92 -1.59 -10.08
N VAL A 146 23.02 -0.27 -9.97
CA VAL A 146 21.87 0.64 -10.18
C VAL A 146 21.34 0.50 -11.61
N LYS A 147 22.22 0.44 -12.59
CA LYS A 147 21.84 0.26 -13.99
C LYS A 147 21.19 -1.10 -14.27
N LEU A 148 21.63 -2.16 -13.60
CA LEU A 148 21.01 -3.48 -13.70
C LEU A 148 19.60 -3.51 -13.09
N ASP A 149 19.39 -2.85 -11.95
CA ASP A 149 18.06 -2.73 -11.32
C ASP A 149 17.10 -1.95 -12.23
N ASP A 150 17.55 -0.85 -12.85
CA ASP A 150 16.74 -0.11 -13.83
C ASP A 150 16.37 -0.96 -15.06
N LEU A 151 17.29 -1.77 -15.56
CA LEU A 151 17.04 -2.67 -16.69
C LEU A 151 16.08 -3.82 -16.32
N HIS A 152 16.16 -4.32 -15.10
CA HIS A 152 15.25 -5.35 -14.59
C HIS A 152 13.83 -4.77 -14.40
N ARG A 153 13.71 -3.61 -13.77
CA ARG A 153 12.42 -2.92 -13.57
C ARG A 153 11.75 -2.48 -14.86
N SER A 154 12.55 -2.13 -15.88
CA SER A 154 12.03 -1.81 -17.21
C SER A 154 11.65 -3.06 -18.03
N GLY A 155 11.90 -4.27 -17.52
CA GLY A 155 11.63 -5.53 -18.19
C GLY A 155 12.61 -5.85 -19.33
N ALA A 156 13.72 -5.11 -19.42
CA ALA A 156 14.78 -5.35 -20.41
C ALA A 156 15.68 -6.56 -20.04
N LEU A 157 15.66 -6.97 -18.77
CA LEU A 157 16.30 -8.19 -18.27
C LEU A 157 15.27 -9.08 -17.58
N THR A 158 15.38 -10.39 -17.82
CA THR A 158 14.65 -11.39 -17.04
C THR A 158 15.33 -11.64 -15.69
N ASP A 159 14.60 -12.19 -14.72
CA ASP A 159 15.13 -12.49 -13.37
C ASP A 159 16.42 -13.32 -13.41
N ALA A 160 16.47 -14.33 -14.28
CA ALA A 160 17.64 -15.20 -14.44
C ALA A 160 18.86 -14.45 -15.01
N GLU A 161 18.64 -13.49 -15.90
CA GLU A 161 19.71 -12.67 -16.49
C GLU A 161 20.22 -11.64 -15.50
N PHE A 162 19.33 -11.07 -14.68
CA PHE A 162 19.69 -10.17 -13.60
C PHE A 162 20.56 -10.89 -12.55
N GLU A 163 20.15 -12.07 -12.07
CA GLU A 163 20.95 -12.86 -11.12
C GLU A 163 22.33 -13.22 -11.69
N ALA A 164 22.40 -13.65 -12.96
CA ALA A 164 23.65 -13.97 -13.62
C ALA A 164 24.57 -12.74 -13.84
N ALA A 165 24.00 -11.54 -13.97
CA ALA A 165 24.75 -10.29 -14.08
C ALA A 165 25.28 -9.83 -12.72
N VAL A 166 24.46 -9.92 -11.67
CA VAL A 166 24.86 -9.61 -10.29
C VAL A 166 25.97 -10.56 -9.81
N HIS A 167 25.85 -11.86 -10.07
CA HIS A 167 26.88 -12.84 -9.70
C HIS A 167 28.21 -12.60 -10.43
N ARG A 168 28.19 -12.07 -11.66
CA ARG A 168 29.41 -11.69 -12.39
C ARG A 168 30.09 -10.45 -11.80
N LEU A 169 29.31 -9.49 -11.31
CA LEU A 169 29.83 -8.29 -10.65
C LEU A 169 30.42 -8.58 -9.26
N GLN A 170 29.89 -9.58 -8.55
CA GLN A 170 30.35 -9.94 -7.20
C GLN A 170 31.46 -11.01 -7.17
N GLY A 171 31.67 -11.73 -8.27
CA GLY A 171 32.60 -12.85 -8.35
C GLY A 171 33.95 -12.56 -9.00
N SER A 172 34.30 -11.29 -9.25
CA SER A 172 35.54 -10.88 -9.93
C SER A 172 36.50 -10.11 -9.05
#